data_AF-A0A2W0B920-F1
#
_entry.id   AF-A0A2W0B920-F1
#
_cell.length_a   1.000
_cell.length_b   1.000
_cell.length_c   1.000
_cell.angle_alpha   90.00
_cell.angle_beta   90.00
_cell.angle_gamma   90.00
#
_symmetry.space_group_name_H-M   'P 1'
#
loop_
_entity.id
_entity.type
_entity.pdbx_description
1 polymer ?
#
loop_
_entity_poly.entity_id
_entity_poly.type
_entity_poly.pdbx_seq_one_letter_code
_entity_poly.pdbx_strand_id
1 'polypeptide(L)'
;MVQREPDCELLASAVFEASRVQCFNWRGSNDAGDYGENASSGKRGSLVQRSEETLIDRHGTAHFRNLIAIVRILLVAVIVTGFQTGPSTPASTSTPASSVPTQNPTAVTAGSKVSAPVATYRFPEGFTFSYSVDWRLVTGGTATLRLDNVNGEHHIVANADSTGAVALLYHVQDHLETFYNPQTNCALALVKHTEEGFRRVDTKIRYDYSHKKAVVDEQNLRAKNQKHEENDIGTCVSNTLAAPYYVASQPLQPGAKFTFPSSDGGKTADIEVTVEARETVKAPAGTFNTIRVSGEALSGPQKGKGKIWLWYSDDDRRIPVQMRARAFWGTMTFRLTQMRPSGT
;
A
#
# COMPACT_ATOMS: atom_id res chain seq x y z
N MET A 1 0.52 46.11 -53.74
CA MET A 1 1.61 46.68 -52.91
C MET A 1 2.38 45.50 -52.30
N VAL A 2 3.62 45.69 -51.83
CA VAL A 2 4.53 44.59 -51.44
C VAL A 2 4.46 44.32 -49.92
N GLN A 3 4.96 43.15 -49.48
CA GLN A 3 5.01 42.60 -48.10
C GLN A 3 3.69 41.89 -47.67
N ARG A 4 3.69 40.69 -47.09
CA ARG A 4 4.74 39.65 -46.94
C ARG A 4 4.08 38.29 -46.61
N GLU A 5 4.62 37.19 -47.13
CA GLU A 5 4.40 35.80 -46.65
C GLU A 5 5.69 35.31 -45.96
N PRO A 6 5.72 34.15 -45.26
CA PRO A 6 4.63 33.24 -44.87
C PRO A 6 4.42 33.33 -43.32
N ASP A 7 4.10 32.34 -42.47
CA ASP A 7 4.00 30.87 -42.60
C ASP A 7 3.09 30.22 -41.52
N CYS A 8 3.08 28.89 -41.53
CA CYS A 8 2.24 27.92 -40.83
C CYS A 8 2.36 27.81 -39.29
N GLU A 9 1.22 27.81 -38.59
CA GLU A 9 0.95 26.88 -37.49
C GLU A 9 -0.55 26.53 -37.48
N LEU A 10 -0.90 25.23 -37.37
CA LEU A 10 -2.25 24.72 -37.71
C LEU A 10 -2.95 24.00 -36.55
N LEU A 11 -4.23 24.38 -36.36
CA LEU A 11 -5.31 23.62 -35.71
C LEU A 11 -5.18 23.28 -34.21
N ALA A 12 -5.54 24.26 -33.39
CA ALA A 12 -6.32 23.97 -32.18
C ALA A 12 -7.83 24.01 -32.52
N SER A 13 -8.50 22.86 -32.62
CA SER A 13 -9.97 22.79 -32.74
C SER A 13 -10.54 21.38 -32.54
N ALA A 14 -11.77 21.31 -32.00
CA ALA A 14 -12.71 20.18 -32.03
C ALA A 14 -12.29 18.86 -31.33
N VAL A 15 -12.72 18.72 -30.07
CA VAL A 15 -13.04 17.43 -29.45
C VAL A 15 -14.55 17.40 -29.19
N PHE A 16 -15.28 16.47 -29.82
CA PHE A 16 -16.49 15.81 -29.30
C PHE A 16 -16.97 14.71 -30.27
N GLU A 17 -17.93 13.90 -29.82
CA GLU A 17 -18.54 12.74 -30.51
C GLU A 17 -17.64 11.48 -30.69
N ALA A 18 -18.13 10.25 -30.46
CA ALA A 18 -19.41 9.83 -29.88
C ALA A 18 -19.31 8.52 -29.07
N SER A 19 -20.09 8.45 -27.99
CA SER A 19 -20.28 7.24 -27.18
C SER A 19 -21.14 6.19 -27.91
N ARG A 20 -20.87 4.91 -27.65
CA ARG A 20 -21.82 3.80 -27.92
C ARG A 20 -22.03 2.94 -26.68
N VAL A 21 -22.83 3.44 -25.75
CA VAL A 21 -23.51 2.63 -24.73
C VAL A 21 -24.96 2.45 -25.17
N GLN A 22 -25.47 1.23 -25.18
CA GLN A 22 -26.87 0.96 -25.55
C GLN A 22 -27.79 1.30 -24.37
N CYS A 23 -28.61 2.34 -24.53
CA CYS A 23 -29.68 2.63 -23.58
C CYS A 23 -30.84 1.64 -23.75
N PHE A 24 -31.26 0.99 -22.67
CA PHE A 24 -32.53 0.27 -22.59
C PHE A 24 -33.51 1.15 -21.80
N ASN A 25 -34.74 1.38 -22.29
CA ASN A 25 -35.55 2.50 -21.82
C ASN A 25 -37.02 2.14 -21.49
N TRP A 26 -37.40 2.41 -20.23
CA TRP A 26 -38.69 2.94 -19.75
C TRP A 26 -40.03 2.23 -20.04
N ARG A 27 -40.66 1.76 -18.95
CA ARG A 27 -42.06 2.05 -18.54
C ARG A 27 -42.16 1.86 -17.01
N GLY A 28 -42.92 2.63 -16.23
CA GLY A 28 -43.69 3.83 -16.53
C GLY A 28 -45.02 3.89 -15.75
N SER A 29 -45.15 4.79 -14.79
CA SER A 29 -46.44 5.21 -14.19
C SER A 29 -46.33 6.64 -13.67
N ASN A 30 -47.40 7.42 -13.84
CA ASN A 30 -47.60 8.68 -13.11
C ASN A 30 -48.38 8.39 -11.82
N ASP A 31 -48.48 9.37 -10.93
CA ASP A 31 -49.77 9.82 -10.37
C ASP A 31 -49.60 11.22 -9.73
N ALA A 32 -50.71 11.91 -9.42
CA ALA A 32 -50.75 13.34 -9.11
C ALA A 32 -51.65 13.71 -7.91
N GLY A 33 -51.53 14.97 -7.46
CA GLY A 33 -52.14 15.55 -6.26
C GLY A 33 -51.06 16.39 -5.54
N ASP A 34 -51.06 17.72 -5.48
CA ASP A 34 -52.15 18.71 -5.34
C ASP A 34 -53.00 18.55 -4.07
N TYR A 35 -52.83 19.49 -3.13
CA TYR A 35 -53.91 20.09 -2.34
C TYR A 35 -53.40 21.30 -1.52
N GLY A 36 -53.97 22.49 -1.80
CA GLY A 36 -54.50 23.41 -0.79
C GLY A 36 -53.55 24.28 0.08
N GLU A 37 -53.67 25.60 -0.08
CA GLU A 37 -53.24 26.61 0.90
C GLU A 37 -54.17 26.63 2.14
N ASN A 38 -53.71 27.14 3.31
CA ASN A 38 -54.24 28.41 3.87
C ASN A 38 -53.60 28.94 5.19
N ALA A 39 -53.40 30.27 5.21
CA ALA A 39 -53.70 31.23 6.29
C ALA A 39 -53.17 31.12 7.75
N SER A 40 -52.07 31.85 8.02
CA SER A 40 -52.03 33.02 8.94
C SER A 40 -51.94 32.89 10.49
N SER A 41 -51.25 33.87 11.09
CA SER A 41 -51.32 34.35 12.51
C SER A 41 -50.85 33.40 13.64
N GLY A 42 -50.13 33.83 14.69
CA GLY A 42 -49.54 35.15 14.97
C GLY A 42 -49.10 35.33 16.45
N LYS A 43 -48.27 36.36 16.71
CA LYS A 43 -47.84 36.91 18.04
C LYS A 43 -46.90 36.08 18.96
N ARG A 44 -45.62 36.43 18.89
CA ARG A 44 -44.87 37.16 19.95
C ARG A 44 -44.89 36.60 21.39
N GLY A 45 -43.77 35.99 21.80
CA GLY A 45 -43.37 35.79 23.20
C GLY A 45 -41.84 35.82 23.32
N SER A 46 -41.30 36.55 24.31
CA SER A 46 -39.85 36.75 24.51
C SER A 46 -39.42 36.22 25.88
N LEU A 47 -38.35 35.42 25.91
CA LEU A 47 -37.54 35.22 27.10
C LEU A 47 -36.06 35.08 26.70
N VAL A 48 -35.19 35.75 27.45
CA VAL A 48 -33.74 35.77 27.23
C VAL A 48 -33.07 34.80 28.19
N GLN A 49 -32.29 33.84 27.70
CA GLN A 49 -31.21 33.29 28.50
C GLN A 49 -30.05 32.70 27.68
N ARG A 50 -28.91 33.37 27.85
CA ARG A 50 -27.51 32.87 27.94
C ARG A 50 -26.98 31.90 26.86
N SER A 51 -25.89 32.33 26.25
CA SER A 51 -24.92 31.48 25.53
C SER A 51 -24.20 30.50 26.46
N GLU A 52 -24.00 29.27 25.99
CA GLU A 52 -22.85 28.43 26.32
C GLU A 52 -22.41 27.68 25.06
N GLU A 53 -21.11 27.72 24.76
CA GLU A 53 -20.51 27.12 23.55
C GLU A 53 -19.90 25.75 23.85
N THR A 54 -19.73 24.94 22.80
CA THR A 54 -18.74 23.86 22.71
C THR A 54 -18.64 22.85 23.87
N LEU A 55 -19.19 21.64 23.66
CA LEU A 55 -18.44 20.36 23.79
C LEU A 55 -19.33 19.17 23.36
N ILE A 56 -19.22 18.75 22.09
CA ILE A 56 -19.68 17.42 21.66
C ILE A 56 -18.46 16.49 21.71
N ASP A 57 -18.48 15.54 22.64
CA ASP A 57 -17.33 14.71 22.99
C ASP A 57 -17.06 13.55 22.01
N ARG A 58 -15.81 13.09 21.98
CA ARG A 58 -15.26 12.09 21.05
C ARG A 58 -15.47 10.64 21.51
N HIS A 59 -16.68 10.10 21.37
CA HIS A 59 -16.90 8.66 21.56
C HIS A 59 -16.68 7.83 20.28
N GLY A 60 -15.40 7.67 19.92
CA GLY A 60 -14.94 6.87 18.77
C GLY A 60 -14.09 5.63 19.11
N THR A 61 -14.13 5.12 20.35
CA THR A 61 -13.13 4.17 20.88
C THR A 61 -13.71 3.03 21.75
N ALA A 62 -14.81 2.39 21.33
CA ALA A 62 -15.55 1.44 22.18
C ALA A 62 -15.55 -0.06 21.77
N HIS A 63 -15.11 -0.47 20.57
CA HIS A 63 -15.34 -1.84 20.08
C HIS A 63 -14.10 -2.76 19.92
N PHE A 64 -12.88 -2.26 20.11
CA PHE A 64 -11.66 -3.05 19.87
C PHE A 64 -11.30 -4.07 20.98
N ARG A 65 -12.11 -4.18 22.05
CA ARG A 65 -11.77 -4.97 23.25
C ARG A 65 -12.17 -6.45 23.20
N ASN A 66 -13.14 -6.84 22.37
CA ASN A 66 -13.71 -8.20 22.42
C ASN A 66 -13.07 -9.24 21.48
N LEU A 67 -12.41 -8.83 20.38
CA LEU A 67 -11.71 -9.81 19.52
C LEU A 67 -10.51 -10.48 20.22
N ILE A 68 -9.89 -9.79 21.18
CA ILE A 68 -8.75 -10.28 21.97
C ILE A 68 -9.16 -11.46 22.89
N ALA A 69 -10.44 -11.55 23.27
CA ALA A 69 -10.92 -12.61 24.16
C ALA A 69 -10.93 -14.00 23.49
N ILE A 70 -11.37 -14.07 22.22
CA ILE A 70 -11.49 -15.35 21.50
C ILE A 70 -10.10 -15.91 21.14
N VAL A 71 -9.16 -15.04 20.73
CA VAL A 71 -7.78 -15.44 20.43
C VAL A 71 -7.02 -15.94 21.66
N ARG A 72 -7.43 -15.57 22.89
CA ARG A 72 -6.82 -16.08 24.13
C ARG A 72 -7.17 -17.55 24.43
N ILE A 73 -8.30 -18.07 23.95
CA ILE A 73 -8.76 -19.43 24.28
C ILE A 73 -7.94 -20.50 23.54
N LEU A 74 -7.44 -20.20 22.33
CA LEU A 74 -6.66 -21.12 21.50
C LEU A 74 -5.14 -21.08 21.77
N LEU A 75 -4.68 -20.37 22.81
CA LEU A 75 -3.25 -20.15 23.08
C LEU A 75 -2.75 -20.69 24.43
N VAL A 76 -3.59 -21.38 25.20
CA VAL A 76 -3.27 -21.88 26.55
C VAL A 76 -2.81 -23.35 26.56
N ALA A 77 -2.96 -24.07 25.44
CA ALA A 77 -2.83 -25.53 25.38
C ALA A 77 -1.39 -26.10 25.19
N VAL A 78 -0.33 -25.30 25.40
CA VAL A 78 1.07 -25.81 25.39
C VAL A 78 1.92 -25.11 26.47
N ILE A 79 1.88 -25.60 27.71
CA ILE A 79 2.86 -25.27 28.76
C ILE A 79 3.23 -26.55 29.53
N VAL A 80 4.44 -27.06 29.30
CA VAL A 80 5.04 -28.16 30.10
C VAL A 80 6.53 -27.83 30.37
N THR A 81 6.76 -27.25 31.56
CA THR A 81 7.94 -27.35 32.47
C THR A 81 9.36 -27.68 31.96
N GLY A 82 10.37 -26.94 32.47
CA GLY A 82 11.82 -27.31 32.43
C GLY A 82 12.76 -26.13 32.13
N PHE A 83 12.96 -25.10 32.97
CA PHE A 83 13.54 -25.02 34.33
C PHE A 83 15.09 -25.10 34.42
N GLN A 84 15.68 -24.04 34.98
CA GLN A 84 17.01 -23.89 35.61
C GLN A 84 18.27 -23.56 34.76
N THR A 85 19.28 -23.06 35.47
CA THR A 85 20.39 -22.20 35.00
C THR A 85 21.72 -22.65 35.60
N GLY A 86 22.83 -22.44 34.89
CA GLY A 86 24.19 -22.58 35.43
C GLY A 86 25.10 -21.44 34.95
N PRO A 87 25.89 -20.78 35.83
CA PRO A 87 26.80 -19.71 35.46
C PRO A 87 28.23 -20.19 35.21
N SER A 88 29.01 -19.41 34.46
CA SER A 88 30.47 -19.43 34.49
C SER A 88 31.04 -18.02 34.27
N THR A 89 32.19 -17.76 34.88
CA THR A 89 32.79 -16.40 35.06
C THR A 89 34.03 -16.22 34.14
N PRO A 90 34.84 -15.14 34.18
CA PRO A 90 35.29 -14.49 32.95
C PRO A 90 36.82 -14.57 32.73
N ALA A 91 37.37 -13.60 31.98
CA ALA A 91 38.79 -13.35 31.68
C ALA A 91 39.41 -14.26 30.58
N SER A 92 40.36 -13.81 29.76
CA SER A 92 40.88 -12.43 29.58
C SER A 92 41.72 -12.27 28.29
N THR A 93 42.22 -11.05 28.10
CA THR A 93 43.41 -10.69 27.27
C THR A 93 43.13 -10.18 25.84
N SER A 94 43.98 -9.24 25.41
CA SER A 94 43.80 -8.29 24.31
C SER A 94 44.87 -8.43 23.21
N THR A 95 44.89 -7.44 22.30
CA THR A 95 46.06 -6.93 21.53
C THR A 95 46.21 -7.47 20.10
N PRO A 96 46.55 -6.63 19.09
CA PRO A 96 46.24 -5.20 18.89
C PRO A 96 45.36 -4.97 17.62
N ALA A 97 45.01 -3.72 17.33
CA ALA A 97 44.27 -3.37 16.11
C ALA A 97 45.19 -3.23 14.88
N SER A 98 44.75 -3.76 13.73
CA SER A 98 45.30 -3.41 12.41
C SER A 98 44.43 -2.34 11.76
N SER A 99 45.03 -1.21 11.36
CA SER A 99 44.32 -0.08 10.77
C SER A 99 43.95 -0.32 9.30
N VAL A 100 42.70 -0.69 9.05
CA VAL A 100 42.08 -0.60 7.71
C VAL A 100 41.72 0.88 7.47
N PRO A 101 42.08 1.49 6.32
CA PRO A 101 41.82 2.91 6.08
C PRO A 101 40.32 3.18 5.96
N THR A 102 39.84 4.15 6.74
CA THR A 102 38.43 4.57 6.77
C THR A 102 38.03 5.25 5.46
N GLN A 103 37.57 4.48 4.47
CA GLN A 103 36.71 5.01 3.43
C GLN A 103 35.39 5.43 4.08
N ASN A 104 35.26 6.70 4.42
CA ASN A 104 33.96 7.29 4.74
C ASN A 104 33.04 7.06 3.53
N PRO A 105 31.93 6.31 3.66
CA PRO A 105 30.80 6.51 2.78
C PRO A 105 30.26 7.88 3.19
N THR A 106 30.61 8.93 2.44
CA THR A 106 30.07 10.27 2.68
C THR A 106 28.56 10.16 2.60
N ALA A 107 27.91 10.17 3.77
CA ALA A 107 26.49 10.01 3.92
C ALA A 107 25.80 11.29 3.44
N VAL A 108 25.76 11.45 2.12
CA VAL A 108 24.91 12.43 1.45
C VAL A 108 23.48 11.98 1.74
N THR A 109 22.89 12.57 2.77
CA THR A 109 21.45 12.56 3.02
C THR A 109 20.76 13.36 1.92
N ALA A 110 20.82 12.83 0.70
CA ALA A 110 20.02 13.30 -0.41
C ALA A 110 18.55 13.20 0.02
N GLY A 111 17.79 14.27 -0.22
CA GLY A 111 16.38 14.33 0.16
C GLY A 111 15.63 13.10 -0.34
N SER A 112 14.82 12.50 0.53
CA SER A 112 13.97 11.34 0.26
C SER A 112 13.28 11.50 -1.09
N LYS A 113 13.66 10.65 -2.06
CA LYS A 113 13.13 10.72 -3.43
C LYS A 113 12.96 9.34 -4.02
N VAL A 114 11.93 9.21 -4.85
CA VAL A 114 11.84 8.11 -5.82
C VAL A 114 12.84 8.40 -6.95
N SER A 115 13.46 7.36 -7.48
CA SER A 115 14.42 7.44 -8.59
C SER A 115 14.02 6.51 -9.74
N ALA A 116 14.53 6.78 -10.94
CA ALA A 116 14.35 5.91 -12.10
C ALA A 116 14.93 4.50 -11.87
N PRO A 117 14.48 3.47 -12.61
CA PRO A 117 15.11 2.15 -12.62
C PRO A 117 16.59 2.17 -13.03
N VAL A 118 17.36 1.19 -12.56
CA VAL A 118 18.69 0.91 -13.16
C VAL A 118 18.52 0.28 -14.55
N ALA A 119 19.38 0.65 -15.51
CA ALA A 119 19.23 0.24 -16.91
C ALA A 119 19.31 -1.28 -17.18
N THR A 120 19.83 -2.08 -16.24
CA THR A 120 19.82 -3.57 -16.34
C THR A 120 18.51 -4.18 -15.87
N TYR A 121 17.70 -3.47 -15.07
CA TYR A 121 16.47 -4.01 -14.51
C TYR A 121 15.47 -4.36 -15.61
N ARG A 122 14.79 -5.50 -15.47
CA ARG A 122 13.71 -5.94 -16.35
C ARG A 122 12.47 -6.14 -15.50
N PHE A 123 11.47 -5.30 -15.69
CA PHE A 123 10.18 -5.48 -15.03
C PHE A 123 9.63 -6.87 -15.41
N PRO A 124 9.13 -7.66 -14.44
CA PRO A 124 8.62 -9.01 -14.71
C PRO A 124 7.16 -8.95 -15.22
N GLU A 125 6.97 -8.24 -16.34
CA GLU A 125 5.70 -8.05 -17.03
C GLU A 125 5.19 -9.36 -17.66
N GLY A 126 3.88 -9.50 -17.84
CA GLY A 126 3.29 -10.69 -18.46
C GLY A 126 3.32 -11.92 -17.57
N PHE A 127 3.48 -11.76 -16.25
CA PHE A 127 3.46 -12.84 -15.28
C PHE A 127 2.50 -12.58 -14.12
N THR A 128 1.73 -13.62 -13.78
CA THR A 128 0.99 -13.71 -12.53
C THR A 128 1.75 -14.60 -11.53
N PHE A 129 2.18 -13.98 -10.44
CA PHE A 129 2.82 -14.61 -9.29
C PHE A 129 1.75 -15.03 -8.28
N SER A 130 1.81 -16.26 -7.79
CA SER A 130 0.91 -16.80 -6.76
C SER A 130 1.71 -17.09 -5.49
N TYR A 131 1.10 -16.86 -4.32
CA TYR A 131 1.74 -16.99 -3.01
C TYR A 131 0.86 -17.74 -2.01
N SER A 132 1.47 -18.55 -1.14
CA SER A 132 0.87 -18.94 0.14
C SER A 132 1.18 -17.89 1.19
N VAL A 133 0.22 -17.60 2.07
CA VAL A 133 0.34 -16.59 3.13
C VAL A 133 0.22 -17.27 4.50
N ASP A 134 1.35 -17.37 5.20
CA ASP A 134 1.43 -18.00 6.50
C ASP A 134 1.40 -16.96 7.62
N TRP A 135 0.42 -17.02 8.52
CA TRP A 135 0.38 -16.25 9.75
C TRP A 135 1.02 -17.05 10.89
N ARG A 136 2.15 -16.56 11.39
CA ARG A 136 3.05 -17.24 12.35
C ARG A 136 3.57 -18.58 11.83
N LEU A 137 2.77 -19.64 11.98
CA LEU A 137 3.07 -21.04 11.62
C LEU A 137 1.89 -21.74 10.93
N VAL A 138 0.78 -21.03 10.67
CA VAL A 138 -0.44 -21.58 10.06
C VAL A 138 -0.66 -20.87 8.73
N THR A 139 -0.86 -21.63 7.65
CA THR A 139 -1.30 -21.05 6.37
C THR A 139 -2.67 -20.44 6.55
N GLY A 140 -2.75 -19.11 6.44
CA GLY A 140 -3.96 -18.33 6.69
C GLY A 140 -4.59 -17.75 5.44
N GLY A 141 -3.91 -17.82 4.30
CA GLY A 141 -4.44 -17.29 3.05
C GLY A 141 -3.60 -17.62 1.81
N THR A 142 -4.06 -17.08 0.69
CA THR A 142 -3.35 -17.03 -0.60
C THR A 142 -3.27 -15.59 -1.07
N ALA A 143 -2.28 -15.27 -1.91
CA ALA A 143 -2.24 -14.00 -2.61
C ALA A 143 -1.83 -14.20 -4.07
N THR A 144 -2.25 -13.28 -4.94
CA THR A 144 -1.79 -13.18 -6.32
C THR A 144 -1.26 -11.78 -6.58
N LEU A 145 -0.29 -11.67 -7.48
CA LEU A 145 0.32 -10.42 -7.91
C LEU A 145 0.60 -10.50 -9.41
N ARG A 146 0.02 -9.60 -10.18
CA ARG A 146 0.19 -9.49 -11.64
C ARG A 146 0.77 -8.13 -11.96
N LEU A 147 1.76 -8.08 -12.86
CA LEU A 147 2.30 -6.84 -13.43
C LEU A 147 2.18 -6.95 -14.95
N ASP A 148 1.49 -5.99 -15.57
CA ASP A 148 1.43 -5.83 -17.03
C ASP A 148 1.52 -4.33 -17.39
N ASN A 149 1.57 -4.00 -18.68
CA ASN A 149 1.61 -2.62 -19.18
C ASN A 149 0.25 -2.22 -19.76
N VAL A 150 -0.24 -1.02 -19.40
CA VAL A 150 -1.49 -0.44 -19.90
C VAL A 150 -1.21 1.00 -20.36
N ASN A 151 -1.35 1.25 -21.66
CA ASN A 151 -1.13 2.57 -22.28
C ASN A 151 0.27 3.20 -22.02
N GLY A 152 1.29 2.38 -21.72
CA GLY A 152 2.63 2.84 -21.35
C GLY A 152 2.86 3.03 -19.85
N GLU A 153 1.81 2.93 -19.03
CA GLU A 153 1.89 2.88 -17.56
C GLU A 153 2.00 1.43 -17.09
N HIS A 154 2.65 1.21 -15.95
CA HIS A 154 2.75 -0.13 -15.37
C HIS A 154 1.60 -0.35 -14.39
N HIS A 155 0.80 -1.38 -14.67
CA HIS A 155 -0.39 -1.77 -13.92
C HIS A 155 -0.06 -2.99 -13.06
N ILE A 156 -0.06 -2.82 -11.74
CA ILE A 156 0.02 -3.93 -10.79
C ILE A 156 -1.37 -4.19 -10.23
N VAL A 157 -1.77 -5.46 -10.25
CA VAL A 157 -2.97 -5.94 -9.55
C VAL A 157 -2.59 -7.01 -8.55
N ALA A 158 -3.07 -6.86 -7.31
CA ALA A 158 -2.91 -7.82 -6.25
C ALA A 158 -4.27 -8.26 -5.69
N ASN A 159 -4.41 -9.56 -5.41
CA ASN A 159 -5.52 -10.09 -4.62
C ASN A 159 -4.94 -10.80 -3.38
N ALA A 160 -5.61 -10.71 -2.24
CA ALA A 160 -5.25 -11.46 -1.04
C ALA A 160 -6.51 -12.01 -0.35
N ASP A 161 -6.54 -13.34 -0.19
CA ASP A 161 -7.71 -14.09 0.28
C ASP A 161 -7.35 -14.91 1.52
N SER A 162 -8.12 -14.75 2.58
CA SER A 162 -8.08 -15.66 3.74
C SER A 162 -8.55 -17.07 3.37
N THR A 163 -7.98 -18.10 3.97
CA THR A 163 -8.36 -19.50 3.71
C THR A 163 -8.53 -20.33 4.99
N GLY A 164 -9.27 -21.43 4.87
CA GLY A 164 -9.43 -22.45 5.91
C GLY A 164 -9.91 -21.91 7.26
N ALA A 165 -9.30 -22.39 8.35
CA ALA A 165 -9.67 -21.98 9.70
C ALA A 165 -9.38 -20.49 10.00
N VAL A 166 -8.48 -19.84 9.26
CA VAL A 166 -8.23 -18.40 9.43
C VAL A 166 -9.36 -17.58 8.83
N ALA A 167 -9.88 -17.94 7.66
CA ALA A 167 -11.06 -17.28 7.06
C ALA A 167 -12.31 -17.33 7.97
N LEU A 168 -12.49 -18.41 8.73
CA LEU A 168 -13.58 -18.57 9.69
C LEU A 168 -13.43 -17.69 10.95
N LEU A 169 -12.21 -17.29 11.32
CA LEU A 169 -11.91 -16.46 12.48
C LEU A 169 -11.78 -14.97 12.12
N TYR A 170 -11.19 -14.68 10.97
CA TYR A 170 -10.99 -13.35 10.43
C TYR A 170 -10.90 -13.43 8.90
N HIS A 171 -12.04 -13.22 8.24
CA HIS A 171 -12.11 -13.15 6.79
C HIS A 171 -11.31 -11.94 6.28
N VAL A 172 -10.52 -12.18 5.23
CA VAL A 172 -9.87 -11.19 4.39
C VAL A 172 -10.21 -11.52 2.95
N GLN A 173 -10.66 -10.53 2.19
CA GLN A 173 -10.74 -10.56 0.73
C GLN A 173 -10.40 -9.15 0.22
N ASP A 174 -9.14 -8.98 -0.16
CA ASP A 174 -8.59 -7.69 -0.59
C ASP A 174 -8.24 -7.72 -2.07
N HIS A 175 -8.59 -6.65 -2.79
CA HIS A 175 -8.22 -6.41 -4.19
C HIS A 175 -7.62 -5.02 -4.33
N LEU A 176 -6.37 -4.93 -4.75
CA LEU A 176 -5.63 -3.67 -4.88
C LEU A 176 -5.07 -3.53 -6.30
N GLU A 177 -5.19 -2.34 -6.87
CA GLU A 177 -4.61 -1.99 -8.17
C GLU A 177 -3.76 -0.72 -8.06
N THR A 178 -2.63 -0.64 -8.74
CA THR A 178 -1.89 0.62 -8.88
C THR A 178 -1.31 0.80 -10.27
N PHE A 179 -1.30 2.05 -10.70
CA PHE A 179 -0.65 2.51 -11.92
C PHE A 179 0.56 3.35 -11.52
N TYR A 180 1.71 3.12 -12.17
CA TYR A 180 2.92 3.91 -11.97
C TYR A 180 3.68 4.12 -13.29
N ASN A 181 4.43 5.22 -13.37
CA ASN A 181 5.25 5.52 -14.54
C ASN A 181 6.54 4.66 -14.51
N PRO A 182 6.82 3.82 -15.52
CA PRO A 182 7.98 2.93 -15.49
C PRO A 182 9.34 3.63 -15.62
N GLN A 183 9.37 4.87 -16.12
CA GLN A 183 10.63 5.61 -16.32
C GLN A 183 11.03 6.38 -15.06
N THR A 184 10.07 6.80 -14.23
CA THR A 184 10.31 7.61 -13.01
C THR A 184 10.01 6.87 -11.71
N ASN A 185 9.35 5.71 -11.78
CA ASN A 185 8.76 4.97 -10.65
C ASN A 185 7.70 5.75 -9.83
N CYS A 186 7.21 6.90 -10.30
CA CYS A 186 6.16 7.66 -9.60
C CYS A 186 4.81 6.93 -9.71
N ALA A 187 4.13 6.75 -8.58
CA ALA A 187 2.75 6.29 -8.55
C ALA A 187 1.81 7.33 -9.17
N LEU A 188 0.80 6.88 -9.91
CA LEU A 188 -0.17 7.69 -10.66
C LEU A 188 -1.58 7.52 -10.11
N ALA A 189 -1.95 6.28 -9.77
CA ALA A 189 -3.15 5.96 -9.00
C ALA A 189 -2.97 4.73 -8.10
N LEU A 190 -3.75 4.64 -7.00
CA LEU A 190 -3.90 3.46 -6.16
C LEU A 190 -5.39 3.24 -5.87
N VAL A 191 -5.92 2.09 -6.25
CA VAL A 191 -7.30 1.65 -5.97
C VAL A 191 -7.24 0.47 -5.01
N LYS A 192 -8.15 0.43 -4.04
CA LYS A 192 -8.23 -0.60 -3.01
C LYS A 192 -9.70 -0.95 -2.76
N HIS A 193 -10.04 -2.22 -2.80
CA HIS A 193 -11.24 -2.80 -2.24
C HIS A 193 -10.81 -3.73 -1.10
N THR A 194 -11.26 -3.46 0.12
CA THR A 194 -10.73 -4.10 1.34
C THR A 194 -11.85 -4.67 2.20
N GLU A 195 -11.94 -6.00 2.29
CA GLU A 195 -12.87 -6.74 3.15
C GLU A 195 -12.15 -7.44 4.31
N GLU A 196 -11.74 -6.67 5.33
CA GLU A 196 -11.11 -7.20 6.54
C GLU A 196 -12.15 -7.40 7.67
N GLY A 197 -12.78 -8.58 7.70
CA GLY A 197 -13.74 -9.01 8.72
C GLY A 197 -15.01 -8.15 8.76
N PHE A 198 -15.00 -7.10 9.58
CA PHE A 198 -16.09 -6.11 9.62
C PHE A 198 -15.81 -4.86 8.77
N ARG A 199 -14.56 -4.60 8.36
CA ARG A 199 -14.25 -3.54 7.39
C ARG A 199 -14.74 -3.98 6.01
N ARG A 200 -15.41 -3.08 5.30
CA ARG A 200 -15.65 -3.14 3.84
C ARG A 200 -15.49 -1.74 3.32
N VAL A 201 -14.38 -1.47 2.65
CA VAL A 201 -13.99 -0.11 2.25
C VAL A 201 -13.42 -0.13 0.85
N ASP A 202 -13.97 0.71 -0.01
CA ASP A 202 -13.34 1.11 -1.26
C ASP A 202 -12.51 2.37 -1.02
N THR A 203 -11.33 2.46 -1.63
CA THR A 203 -10.49 3.66 -1.64
C THR A 203 -9.92 3.87 -3.04
N LYS A 204 -10.05 5.09 -3.57
CA LYS A 204 -9.41 5.53 -4.81
C LYS A 204 -8.49 6.70 -4.49
N ILE A 205 -7.25 6.65 -4.97
CA ILE A 205 -6.22 7.66 -4.74
C ILE A 205 -5.64 8.05 -6.09
N ARG A 206 -5.61 9.35 -6.39
CA ARG A 206 -4.98 9.94 -7.57
C ARG A 206 -3.85 10.87 -7.12
N TYR A 207 -2.66 10.71 -7.69
CA TYR A 207 -1.49 11.54 -7.34
C TYR A 207 -1.37 12.70 -8.34
N ASP A 208 -1.87 13.87 -7.94
CA ASP A 208 -1.84 15.12 -8.70
C ASP A 208 -0.54 15.88 -8.43
N TYR A 209 0.50 15.61 -9.21
CA TYR A 209 1.81 16.25 -9.05
C TYR A 209 1.83 17.73 -9.47
N SER A 210 0.88 18.16 -10.31
CA SER A 210 0.66 19.58 -10.66
C SER A 210 0.25 20.40 -9.44
N HIS A 211 -0.71 19.92 -8.66
CA HIS A 211 -1.21 20.56 -7.45
C HIS A 211 -0.50 20.09 -6.16
N LYS A 212 0.39 19.08 -6.28
CA LYS A 212 1.10 18.38 -5.19
C LYS A 212 0.16 17.74 -4.17
N LYS A 213 -0.94 17.14 -4.65
CA LYS A 213 -1.97 16.48 -3.85
C LYS A 213 -2.08 14.99 -4.13
N ALA A 214 -2.19 14.17 -3.10
CA ALA A 214 -2.91 12.91 -3.19
C ALA A 214 -4.39 13.20 -2.94
N VAL A 215 -5.22 13.07 -3.97
CA VAL A 215 -6.68 13.20 -3.89
C VAL A 215 -7.23 11.82 -3.55
N VAL A 216 -8.06 11.73 -2.50
CA VAL A 216 -8.53 10.46 -1.92
C VAL A 216 -10.05 10.46 -1.82
N ASP A 217 -10.67 9.47 -2.46
CA ASP A 217 -12.09 9.14 -2.30
C ASP A 217 -12.20 7.78 -1.57
N GLU A 218 -12.72 7.77 -0.35
CA GLU A 218 -12.97 6.55 0.45
C GLU A 218 -14.49 6.35 0.63
N GLN A 219 -14.98 5.12 0.44
CA GLN A 219 -16.37 4.74 0.68
C GLN A 219 -16.44 3.51 1.58
N ASN A 220 -17.12 3.62 2.72
CA ASN A 220 -17.36 2.50 3.61
C ASN A 220 -18.66 1.80 3.24
N LEU A 221 -18.57 0.61 2.66
CA LEU A 221 -19.71 -0.14 2.12
C LEU A 221 -20.66 -0.65 3.22
N ARG A 222 -20.18 -0.86 4.47
CA ARG A 222 -21.05 -1.22 5.60
C ARG A 222 -21.73 -0.01 6.23
N ALA A 223 -20.99 1.07 6.47
CA ALA A 223 -21.51 2.29 7.11
C ALA A 223 -22.29 3.18 6.12
N LYS A 224 -22.18 2.92 4.81
CA LYS A 224 -22.80 3.68 3.71
C LYS A 224 -22.45 5.17 3.73
N ASN A 225 -21.26 5.52 4.22
CA ASN A 225 -20.71 6.87 4.17
C ASN A 225 -19.51 6.96 3.21
N GLN A 226 -19.23 8.18 2.79
CA GLN A 226 -18.15 8.54 1.88
C GLN A 226 -17.30 9.64 2.50
N LYS A 227 -16.06 9.75 2.04
CA LYS A 227 -15.05 10.67 2.54
C LYS A 227 -14.19 11.13 1.37
N HIS A 228 -13.99 12.44 1.25
CA HIS A 228 -13.07 13.05 0.29
C HIS A 228 -11.98 13.81 1.05
N GLU A 229 -10.72 13.62 0.70
CA GLU A 229 -9.57 14.33 1.28
C GLU A 229 -8.50 14.64 0.22
N GLU A 230 -7.84 15.79 0.37
CA GLU A 230 -6.59 16.08 -0.34
C GLU A 230 -5.43 16.18 0.66
N ASN A 231 -4.39 15.36 0.49
CA ASN A 231 -3.19 15.36 1.33
C ASN A 231 -1.96 15.81 0.54
N ASP A 232 -1.07 16.59 1.17
CA ASP A 232 0.14 17.08 0.51
C ASP A 232 1.16 15.96 0.23
N ILE A 233 1.70 15.94 -1.00
CA ILE A 233 2.72 15.00 -1.46
C ILE A 233 3.95 15.72 -2.05
N GLY A 234 5.04 14.99 -2.21
CA GLY A 234 6.21 15.46 -2.96
C GLY A 234 5.97 15.53 -4.47
N THR A 235 7.00 15.90 -5.23
CA THR A 235 6.98 15.91 -6.71
C THR A 235 6.90 14.51 -7.34
N CYS A 236 7.13 13.46 -6.56
CA CYS A 236 7.01 12.05 -6.94
C CYS A 236 6.91 11.24 -5.65
N VAL A 237 5.97 10.29 -5.56
CA VAL A 237 5.86 9.34 -4.45
C VAL A 237 5.65 7.92 -4.99
N SER A 238 6.02 6.93 -4.19
CA SER A 238 5.57 5.54 -4.37
C SER A 238 4.35 5.26 -3.47
N ASN A 239 3.89 4.01 -3.42
CA ASN A 239 2.82 3.55 -2.54
C ASN A 239 3.04 2.09 -2.14
N THR A 240 2.22 1.53 -1.23
CA THR A 240 2.38 0.16 -0.72
C THR A 240 2.49 -0.93 -1.80
N LEU A 241 1.82 -0.79 -2.94
CA LEU A 241 1.81 -1.82 -4.00
C LEU A 241 2.89 -1.60 -5.07
N ALA A 242 3.25 -0.34 -5.36
CA ALA A 242 4.35 0.00 -6.27
C ALA A 242 5.74 -0.11 -5.60
N ALA A 243 5.83 0.06 -4.27
CA ALA A 243 7.09 0.09 -3.53
C ALA A 243 7.97 -1.17 -3.69
N PRO A 244 7.45 -2.42 -3.71
CA PRO A 244 8.26 -3.60 -4.00
C PRO A 244 8.97 -3.53 -5.37
N TYR A 245 8.29 -3.06 -6.40
CA TYR A 245 8.84 -2.93 -7.75
C TYR A 245 9.79 -1.74 -7.86
N TYR A 246 9.49 -0.62 -7.20
CA TYR A 246 10.45 0.47 -7.05
C TYR A 246 11.75 -0.05 -6.42
N VAL A 247 11.68 -0.72 -5.27
CA VAL A 247 12.86 -1.25 -4.56
C VAL A 247 13.61 -2.28 -5.40
N ALA A 248 12.90 -3.20 -6.08
CA ALA A 248 13.50 -4.13 -7.02
C ALA A 248 14.30 -3.41 -8.13
N SER A 249 13.82 -2.26 -8.62
CA SER A 249 14.46 -1.49 -9.69
C SER A 249 15.76 -0.75 -9.30
N GLN A 250 16.11 -0.66 -8.02
CA GLN A 250 17.26 0.13 -7.52
C GLN A 250 18.58 -0.66 -7.41
N PRO A 251 19.73 -0.04 -7.12
CA PRO A 251 21.01 -0.73 -6.93
C PRO A 251 21.04 -1.63 -5.67
N LEU A 252 20.58 -2.89 -5.78
CA LEU A 252 20.52 -3.84 -4.67
C LEU A 252 21.87 -4.51 -4.36
N GLN A 253 22.87 -3.73 -3.95
CA GLN A 253 24.13 -4.26 -3.40
C GLN A 253 24.07 -4.38 -1.87
N PRO A 254 24.45 -5.52 -1.26
CA PRO A 254 24.48 -5.67 0.20
C PRO A 254 25.27 -4.57 0.91
N GLY A 255 24.72 -4.07 2.02
CA GLY A 255 25.25 -2.91 2.75
C GLY A 255 24.72 -1.56 2.26
N ALA A 256 24.13 -1.47 1.06
CA ALA A 256 23.53 -0.24 0.58
C ALA A 256 22.27 0.14 1.38
N LYS A 257 22.06 1.44 1.55
CA LYS A 257 20.84 2.03 2.11
C LYS A 257 20.33 3.16 1.22
N PHE A 258 19.02 3.33 1.15
CA PHE A 258 18.36 4.46 0.50
C PHE A 258 16.98 4.73 1.10
N THR A 259 16.47 5.94 0.91
CA THR A 259 15.18 6.37 1.48
C THR A 259 14.30 7.00 0.40
N PHE A 260 13.02 6.66 0.39
CA PHE A 260 12.05 7.18 -0.59
C PHE A 260 10.70 7.53 0.06
N PRO A 261 9.95 8.50 -0.49
CA PRO A 261 8.64 8.87 0.00
C PRO A 261 7.57 7.92 -0.56
N SER A 262 6.71 7.44 0.32
CA SER A 262 5.55 6.60 0.00
C SER A 262 4.27 7.21 0.58
N SER A 263 3.18 7.23 -0.17
CA SER A 263 1.86 7.67 0.30
C SER A 263 0.75 6.77 -0.21
N ASP A 264 -0.07 6.26 0.71
CA ASP A 264 -1.32 5.56 0.43
C ASP A 264 -2.52 6.51 0.58
N GLY A 265 -2.40 7.71 0.03
CA GLY A 265 -3.42 8.77 0.05
C GLY A 265 -3.37 9.66 1.29
N GLY A 266 -2.98 9.13 2.44
CA GLY A 266 -2.77 9.91 3.66
C GLY A 266 -1.40 10.62 3.72
N LYS A 267 -1.02 11.08 4.92
CA LYS A 267 0.30 11.69 5.16
C LYS A 267 1.45 10.80 4.68
N THR A 268 2.21 11.33 3.72
CA THR A 268 3.44 10.73 3.17
C THR A 268 4.41 10.28 4.26
N ALA A 269 5.01 9.11 4.06
CA ALA A 269 5.97 8.47 4.95
C ALA A 269 7.28 8.16 4.20
N ASP A 270 8.41 8.46 4.83
CA ASP A 270 9.73 8.09 4.35
C ASP A 270 10.02 6.64 4.72
N ILE A 271 10.33 5.82 3.72
CA ILE A 271 10.70 4.41 3.90
C ILE A 271 12.20 4.29 3.72
N GLU A 272 12.94 3.92 4.77
CA GLU A 272 14.33 3.49 4.64
C GLU A 272 14.36 2.04 4.18
N VAL A 273 15.18 1.76 3.18
CA VAL A 273 15.53 0.43 2.71
C VAL A 273 16.98 0.13 3.08
N THR A 274 17.21 -1.05 3.64
CA THR A 274 18.55 -1.63 3.81
C THR A 274 18.65 -2.90 2.97
N VAL A 275 19.68 -3.00 2.13
CA VAL A 275 20.02 -4.24 1.42
C VAL A 275 20.89 -5.07 2.35
N GLU A 276 20.36 -6.17 2.88
CA GLU A 276 20.98 -6.88 4.01
C GLU A 276 22.00 -7.93 3.55
N ALA A 277 21.61 -8.85 2.68
CA ALA A 277 22.42 -10.02 2.32
C ALA A 277 22.00 -10.66 0.98
N ARG A 278 22.86 -11.53 0.44
CA ARG A 278 22.51 -12.52 -0.59
C ARG A 278 22.39 -13.89 0.10
N GLU A 279 21.29 -14.59 -0.11
CA GLU A 279 21.05 -15.93 0.48
C GLU A 279 20.12 -16.79 -0.40
N THR A 280 20.22 -18.11 -0.27
CA THR A 280 19.40 -19.06 -1.03
C THR A 280 18.10 -19.35 -0.27
N VAL A 281 16.95 -19.05 -0.88
CA VAL A 281 15.61 -19.27 -0.31
C VAL A 281 14.92 -20.45 -1.00
N LYS A 282 14.32 -21.33 -0.21
CA LYS A 282 13.38 -22.36 -0.68
C LYS A 282 11.95 -21.84 -0.53
N ALA A 283 11.23 -21.77 -1.63
CA ALA A 283 9.79 -21.50 -1.70
C ALA A 283 9.08 -22.68 -2.39
N PRO A 284 7.74 -22.84 -2.28
CA PRO A 284 7.05 -23.94 -2.98
C PRO A 284 7.22 -23.92 -4.51
N ALA A 285 7.46 -22.75 -5.12
CA ALA A 285 7.79 -22.62 -6.54
C ALA A 285 9.22 -23.06 -6.93
N GLY A 286 10.11 -23.36 -5.97
CA GLY A 286 11.49 -23.76 -6.24
C GLY A 286 12.54 -23.22 -5.25
N THR A 287 13.81 -23.45 -5.57
CA THR A 287 14.95 -22.90 -4.81
C THR A 287 15.57 -21.76 -5.61
N PHE A 288 15.74 -20.59 -4.98
CA PHE A 288 16.19 -19.37 -5.63
C PHE A 288 17.40 -18.81 -4.88
N ASN A 289 18.43 -18.35 -5.61
CA ASN A 289 19.37 -17.38 -5.05
C ASN A 289 18.65 -16.03 -4.98
N THR A 290 18.76 -15.33 -3.86
CA THR A 290 17.98 -14.12 -3.61
C THR A 290 18.77 -13.02 -2.92
N ILE A 291 18.37 -11.78 -3.15
CA ILE A 291 18.84 -10.61 -2.42
C ILE A 291 17.77 -10.26 -1.37
N ARG A 292 18.14 -10.32 -0.08
CA ARG A 292 17.26 -9.89 1.01
C ARG A 292 17.42 -8.39 1.25
N VAL A 293 16.32 -7.66 1.10
CA VAL A 293 16.18 -6.28 1.60
C VAL A 293 15.30 -6.26 2.83
N SER A 294 15.39 -5.17 3.60
CA SER A 294 14.35 -4.80 4.56
C SER A 294 13.95 -3.34 4.44
N GLY A 295 12.70 -3.05 4.82
CA GLY A 295 12.08 -1.74 4.76
C GLY A 295 11.43 -1.36 6.09
N GLU A 296 11.66 -0.13 6.54
CA GLU A 296 11.09 0.45 7.76
C GLU A 296 10.68 1.91 7.53
N ALA A 297 9.57 2.34 8.12
CA ALA A 297 9.12 3.73 8.01
C ALA A 297 9.88 4.63 9.02
N LEU A 298 10.66 5.59 8.51
CA LEU A 298 11.33 6.62 9.31
C LEU A 298 10.38 7.73 9.75
N SER A 299 9.30 7.96 9.01
CA SER A 299 8.32 9.03 9.25
C SER A 299 6.89 8.57 8.94
N GLY A 300 5.93 9.50 8.99
CA GLY A 300 4.52 9.24 8.68
C GLY A 300 3.81 8.25 9.64
N PRO A 301 2.59 7.79 9.28
CA PRO A 301 1.74 7.01 10.17
C PRO A 301 2.27 5.62 10.55
N GLN A 302 3.21 5.07 9.80
CA GLN A 302 3.67 3.67 9.98
C GLN A 302 4.98 3.55 10.76
N LYS A 303 5.59 4.67 11.18
CA LYS A 303 6.82 4.70 11.98
C LYS A 303 6.72 3.80 13.21
N GLY A 304 7.68 2.88 13.35
CA GLY A 304 7.79 1.97 14.50
C GLY A 304 6.69 0.89 14.60
N LYS A 305 5.75 0.78 13.65
CA LYS A 305 4.69 -0.25 13.71
C LYS A 305 5.15 -1.65 13.32
N GLY A 306 6.25 -1.78 12.60
CA GLY A 306 6.79 -3.04 12.13
C GLY A 306 7.94 -2.90 11.15
N LYS A 307 8.48 -4.04 10.74
CA LYS A 307 9.55 -4.18 9.75
C LYS A 307 9.14 -5.20 8.68
N ILE A 308 9.43 -4.89 7.42
CA ILE A 308 9.18 -5.78 6.28
C ILE A 308 10.54 -6.24 5.73
N TRP A 309 10.63 -7.51 5.34
CA TRP A 309 11.71 -8.06 4.53
C TRP A 309 11.14 -8.55 3.20
N LEU A 310 11.84 -8.29 2.09
CA LEU A 310 11.57 -8.91 0.80
C LEU A 310 12.82 -9.63 0.31
N TRP A 311 12.61 -10.76 -0.35
CA TRP A 311 13.63 -11.53 -1.03
C TRP A 311 13.33 -11.50 -2.52
N TYR A 312 14.15 -10.79 -3.27
CA TYR A 312 14.06 -10.77 -4.74
C TYR A 312 14.98 -11.83 -5.34
N SER A 313 14.65 -12.40 -6.50
CA SER A 313 15.59 -13.25 -7.24
C SER A 313 16.90 -12.50 -7.54
N ASP A 314 18.01 -13.24 -7.51
CA ASP A 314 19.33 -12.72 -7.91
C ASP A 314 19.53 -12.88 -9.43
N ASP A 315 18.61 -12.27 -10.20
CA ASP A 315 18.65 -12.11 -11.65
C ASP A 315 18.19 -10.69 -12.04
N ASP A 316 18.24 -10.30 -13.32
CA ASP A 316 17.84 -8.94 -13.74
C ASP A 316 16.33 -8.64 -13.58
N ARG A 317 15.50 -9.67 -13.35
CA ARG A 317 14.04 -9.52 -13.14
C ARG A 317 13.65 -9.25 -11.69
N ARG A 318 14.47 -9.72 -10.74
CA ARG A 318 14.32 -9.47 -9.29
C ARG A 318 12.89 -9.69 -8.80
N ILE A 319 12.30 -10.82 -9.19
CA ILE A 319 10.94 -11.19 -8.81
C ILE A 319 10.84 -11.35 -7.29
N PRO A 320 9.77 -10.89 -6.63
CA PRO A 320 9.58 -11.14 -5.20
C PRO A 320 9.28 -12.62 -4.93
N VAL A 321 10.28 -13.36 -4.44
CA VAL A 321 10.22 -14.81 -4.11
C VAL A 321 9.60 -15.04 -2.73
N GLN A 322 9.89 -14.16 -1.78
CA GLN A 322 9.31 -14.20 -0.43
C GLN A 322 9.14 -12.78 0.10
N MET A 323 8.10 -12.53 0.89
CA MET A 323 7.96 -11.35 1.74
C MET A 323 7.70 -11.80 3.18
N ARG A 324 8.22 -11.07 4.16
CA ARG A 324 7.90 -11.26 5.58
C ARG A 324 7.63 -9.92 6.25
N ALA A 325 6.42 -9.72 6.76
CA ALA A 325 6.08 -8.58 7.59
C ALA A 325 6.04 -8.99 9.06
N ARG A 326 6.67 -8.21 9.95
CA ARG A 326 6.59 -8.37 11.41
C ARG A 326 6.05 -7.09 12.04
N ALA A 327 4.97 -7.22 12.80
CA ALA A 327 4.31 -6.13 13.52
C ALA A 327 3.77 -6.63 14.88
N PHE A 328 3.05 -5.78 15.61
CA PHE A 328 2.50 -6.13 16.95
C PHE A 328 1.57 -7.35 16.95
N TRP A 329 0.85 -7.62 15.84
CA TRP A 329 -0.03 -8.79 15.70
C TRP A 329 0.74 -10.12 15.44
N GLY A 330 2.03 -10.05 15.10
CA GLY A 330 2.89 -11.20 14.85
C GLY A 330 3.67 -11.08 13.54
N THR A 331 3.77 -12.20 12.83
CA THR A 331 4.52 -12.31 11.56
C THR A 331 3.63 -12.91 10.48
N MET A 332 3.60 -12.29 9.30
CA MET A 332 3.08 -12.90 8.07
C MET A 332 4.27 -13.22 7.15
N THR A 333 4.28 -14.40 6.53
CA THR A 333 5.26 -14.75 5.49
C THR A 333 4.51 -15.16 4.22
N PHE A 334 4.76 -14.44 3.13
CA PHE A 334 4.26 -14.72 1.79
C PHE A 334 5.35 -15.51 1.05
N ARG A 335 5.03 -16.67 0.48
CA ARG A 335 6.00 -17.54 -0.23
C ARG A 335 5.51 -17.84 -1.63
N LEU A 336 6.34 -17.59 -2.65
CA LEU A 336 6.01 -17.84 -4.04
C LEU A 336 5.68 -19.32 -4.26
N THR A 337 4.43 -19.63 -4.62
CA THR A 337 3.94 -20.98 -4.91
C THR A 337 3.96 -21.30 -6.38
N GLN A 338 3.68 -20.32 -7.25
CA GLN A 338 3.74 -20.51 -8.70
C GLN A 338 4.00 -19.19 -9.43
N MET A 339 4.67 -19.28 -10.58
CA MET A 339 4.68 -18.26 -11.62
C MET A 339 3.91 -18.81 -12.83
N ARG A 340 3.01 -18.03 -13.41
CA ARG A 340 2.34 -18.35 -14.68
C ARG A 340 2.48 -17.14 -15.61
N PRO A 341 2.65 -17.33 -16.92
CA PRO A 341 2.37 -16.26 -17.87
C PRO A 341 0.95 -15.72 -17.64
N SER A 342 0.78 -14.40 -17.69
CA SER A 342 -0.54 -13.78 -17.85
C SER A 342 -1.15 -14.28 -19.16
N GLY A 343 -2.44 -14.63 -19.17
CA GLY A 343 -3.14 -14.93 -20.41
C GLY A 343 -3.32 -13.65 -21.23
N THR A 344 -3.02 -13.73 -22.53
CA THR A 344 -3.29 -12.69 -23.54
C THR A 344 -4.76 -12.65 -23.92
#